data_AF-A0A0E2YXH4-F1
#
_entry.id   AF-A0A0E2YXH4-F1
#
_cell.length_a   1.000
_cell.length_b   1.000
_cell.length_c   1.000
_cell.angle_alpha   90.00
_cell.angle_beta   90.00
_cell.angle_gamma   90.00
#
_symmetry.space_group_name_H-M   'P 1'
#
loop_
_entity.id
_entity.type
_entity.pdbx_description
1 polymer ?
#
loop_
_entity_poly.entity_id
_entity_poly.type
_entity_poly.pdbx_seq_one_letter_code
_entity_poly.pdbx_strand_id
1 'polypeptide(L)' 'MDSLTELFCLIDDFCCQFEPALERRLLETGVKKRKRCSGLSLSELMTLTVLFHQLRFRQFKSFYLA' A
#
# COMPACT_ATOMS: atom_id res chain seq x y z
N MET A 1 16.91 9.15 4.24
CA MET A 1 15.49 9.56 4.27
C MET A 1 14.98 9.82 2.87
N ASP A 2 15.80 10.42 2.00
CA ASP A 2 15.44 10.74 0.61
C ASP A 2 14.91 9.55 -0.20
N SER A 3 15.55 8.38 -0.11
CA SER A 3 15.11 7.16 -0.82
C SER A 3 13.74 6.62 -0.36
N LEU A 4 13.34 6.83 0.90
CA LEU A 4 12.04 6.39 1.39
C LEU A 4 10.93 7.33 0.89
N THR A 5 11.17 8.63 0.97
CA THR A 5 10.22 9.64 0.51
C THR A 5 10.00 9.52 -1.00
N GLU A 6 11.06 9.34 -1.79
CA GLU A 6 10.95 9.10 -3.23
C GLU A 6 10.13 7.84 -3.55
N LEU A 7 10.41 6.73 -2.85
CA LEU A 7 9.64 5.49 -3.03
C LEU A 7 8.16 5.71 -2.67
N PHE A 8 7.88 6.39 -1.56
CA PHE A 8 6.51 6.69 -1.15
C PHE A 8 5.79 7.55 -2.19
N CYS A 9 6.42 8.61 -2.72
CA CYS A 9 5.82 9.44 -3.76
C CYS A 9 5.45 8.62 -5.01
N LEU A 10 6.36 7.76 -5.48
CA LEU A 10 6.09 6.89 -6.64
C LEU A 10 4.92 5.93 -6.39
N ILE A 11 4.80 5.40 -5.17
CA ILE A 11 3.71 4.52 -4.78
C ILE A 11 2.40 5.30 -4.66
N ASP A 12 2.42 6.50 -4.10
CA ASP A 12 1.24 7.35 -3.93
C ASP A 12 0.67 7.80 -5.29
N ASP A 13 1.54 8.23 -6.22
CA ASP A 13 1.16 8.55 -7.60
C ASP A 13 0.51 7.34 -8.31
N PHE A 14 1.02 6.14 -8.06
CA PHE A 14 0.42 4.90 -8.55
C PHE A 14 -0.96 4.65 -7.92
N CYS A 15 -1.07 4.74 -6.59
CA CYS A 15 -2.33 4.50 -5.87
C CYS A 15 -3.43 5.48 -6.28
N CYS A 16 -3.09 6.75 -6.52
CA CYS A 16 -4.03 7.76 -7.03
C CYS A 16 -4.72 7.34 -8.33
N GLN A 17 -4.02 6.61 -9.21
CA GLN A 17 -4.57 6.10 -10.46
C GLN A 17 -5.22 4.72 -10.30
N PHE A 18 -4.62 3.87 -9.45
CA PHE A 18 -5.02 2.48 -9.27
C PHE A 18 -6.31 2.33 -8.46
N GLU A 19 -6.46 3.07 -7.35
CA GLU A 19 -7.62 2.95 -6.47
C GLU A 19 -8.95 3.18 -7.20
N PRO A 20 -9.14 4.26 -7.98
CA PRO A 20 -10.39 4.48 -8.71
C PRO A 20 -10.67 3.39 -9.74
N ALA A 21 -9.63 2.83 -10.38
CA ALA A 21 -9.78 1.74 -11.34
C ALA A 21 -10.19 0.43 -10.64
N LEU A 22 -9.57 0.13 -9.50
CA LEU A 22 -9.92 -1.02 -8.67
C LEU A 22 -11.36 -0.91 -8.17
N GLU A 23 -11.77 0.25 -7.68
CA GLU A 23 -13.13 0.46 -7.20
C GLU A 23 -14.18 0.25 -8.29
N ARG A 24 -13.96 0.81 -9.49
CA ARG A 24 -14.84 0.57 -10.65
C ARG A 24 -14.97 -0.92 -10.96
N ARG A 25 -13.86 -1.63 -11.03
CA ARG A 25 -13.84 -3.08 -11.28
C ARG A 25 -14.59 -3.87 -10.19
N LEU A 26 -14.44 -3.50 -8.92
CA LEU A 26 -15.14 -4.16 -7.81
C LEU A 26 -16.66 -3.95 -7.90
N LEU A 27 -17.12 -2.77 -8.31
CA LEU A 27 -18.54 -2.51 -8.54
C LEU A 27 -19.09 -3.34 -9.71
N GLU A 28 -18.36 -3.46 -10.81
CA GLU A 28 -18.74 -4.27 -11.97
C GLU A 28 -18.89 -5.76 -11.64
N THR A 29 -18.01 -6.31 -10.78
CA THR A 29 -18.07 -7.72 -10.39
C THR A 29 -19.29 -8.09 -9.53
N GLY A 30 -20.07 -7.11 -9.06
CA GLY A 30 -21.28 -7.34 -8.25
C GLY A 30 -21.00 -7.86 -6.83
N VAL A 31 -19.73 -8.09 -6.47
CA VAL A 31 -19.31 -8.57 -5.16
C VAL A 31 -19.40 -7.43 -4.15
N LYS A 32 -20.52 -7.33 -3.45
CA LYS A 32 -20.69 -6.36 -2.35
C LYS A 32 -19.85 -6.76 -1.15
N LYS A 33 -18.67 -6.14 -1.00
CA LYS A 33 -17.87 -6.18 0.23
C LYS A 33 -18.08 -4.89 1.02
N ARG A 34 -18.17 -5.03 2.34
CA ARG A 34 -18.23 -3.88 3.25
C ARG A 34 -16.92 -3.09 3.14
N LYS A 35 -16.99 -1.80 2.75
CA LYS A 35 -15.85 -0.88 2.88
C LYS A 35 -15.69 -0.49 4.35
N ARG A 36 -14.54 -0.78 4.93
CA ARG A 36 -14.13 -0.29 6.27
C ARG A 36 -12.98 0.68 6.08
N CYS A 37 -13.04 1.84 6.74
CA CYS A 37 -11.90 2.72 6.80
C CYS A 37 -10.76 1.99 7.53
N SER A 38 -9.61 1.90 6.86
CA SER A 38 -8.36 1.46 7.47
C SER A 38 -7.73 2.64 8.21
N GLY A 39 -6.87 2.35 9.19
CA GLY A 39 -6.03 3.37 9.82
C GLY A 39 -4.85 3.83 8.94
N LEU A 40 -4.62 3.14 7.83
CA LEU A 40 -3.58 3.43 6.84
C LEU A 40 -4.18 3.49 5.43
N SER A 41 -3.66 4.39 4.60
CA SER A 41 -3.95 4.46 3.16
C SER A 41 -3.40 3.23 2.43
N LEU A 42 -3.85 3.01 1.18
CA LEU A 42 -3.28 1.96 0.35
C LEU A 42 -1.81 2.24 0.04
N SER A 43 -1.44 3.50 -0.23
CA SER A 43 -0.07 3.90 -0.52
C SER A 43 0.87 3.62 0.65
N GLU A 44 0.45 3.88 1.88
CA GLU A 44 1.19 3.54 3.10
C GLU A 44 1.36 2.02 3.23
N LEU A 45 0.29 1.25 3.03
CA LEU A 45 0.33 -0.21 3.11
C LEU A 45 1.25 -0.82 2.04
N MET A 46 1.18 -0.33 0.80
CA MET A 46 2.04 -0.78 -0.30
C MET A 46 3.50 -0.44 -0.02
N THR A 47 3.77 0.77 0.48
CA THR A 47 5.13 1.20 0.84
C THR A 47 5.72 0.29 1.93
N LEU A 48 4.97 0.04 3.00
CA LEU A 48 5.40 -0.91 4.05
C LEU A 48 5.69 -2.30 3.47
N THR A 49 4.84 -2.78 2.57
CA THR A 49 5.00 -4.10 1.94
C THR A 49 6.27 -4.18 1.08
N VAL A 50 6.55 -3.15 0.29
CA VAL A 50 7.75 -3.08 -0.56
C VAL A 50 9.02 -3.03 0.29
N LEU A 51 9.06 -2.18 1.32
CA LEU A 51 10.21 -2.09 2.23
C LEU A 51 10.44 -3.42 2.97
N PHE A 52 9.37 -4.05 3.46
CA PHE A 52 9.46 -5.33 4.13
C PHE A 52 9.96 -6.45 3.19
N HIS A 53 9.57 -6.38 1.92
CA HIS A 53 10.09 -7.28 0.87
C HIS A 53 11.59 -7.09 0.61
N GLN A 54 12.07 -5.84 0.55
CA GLN A 54 13.49 -5.54 0.39
C GLN A 54 14.34 -6.13 1.53
N LEU A 55 13.79 -6.23 2.73
CA LEU A 55 14.39 -6.92 3.88
C LEU A 55 14.24 -8.45 3.85
N ARG A 56 13.84 -9.02 2.71
CA ARG A 56 13.66 -10.46 2.46
C ARG A 56 12.68 -11.11 3.43
N PHE A 57 11.70 -10.35 3.93
CA PHE A 57 10.69 -10.83 4.88
C PHE A 57 11.25 -11.50 6.14
N ARG A 58 12.49 -11.16 6.54
CA ARG A 58 13.21 -11.96 7.54
C ARG A 58 12.79 -11.67 8.97
N GLN A 59 12.61 -10.40 9.33
CA GLN A 59 12.40 -10.01 10.72
C GLN A 59 11.44 -8.83 10.85
N PHE A 60 10.17 -9.14 11.10
CA PHE A 60 9.13 -8.13 11.30
C PHE A 60 9.45 -7.21 12.48
N LYS A 61 9.93 -7.76 13.59
CA LYS A 61 10.28 -6.98 14.79
C LYS A 61 11.43 -6.01 14.52
N SER A 62 12.47 -6.46 13.82
CA SER A 62 13.58 -5.59 13.43
C SER A 62 13.17 -4.52 12.42
N PHE A 63 12.22 -4.79 11.54
CA PHE A 63 11.73 -3.81 10.56
C PHE A 63 11.09 -2.58 11.23
N TYR A 64 10.34 -2.77 12.32
CA TYR A 64 9.68 -1.66 13.04
C TYR A 64 10.52 -1.04 14.16
N LEU A 65 11.58 -1.71 14.61
CA LEU A 65 12.42 -1.25 15.73
C LEU A 65 13.81 -0.75 15.31
N ALA A 66 14.13 -0.81 14.00
CA ALA A 66 15.39 -0.31 13.45
C ALA A 66 15.40 1.21 13.29
#